data_AF-A0A355AJS0-F1
#
_entry.id   AF-A0A355AJS0-F1
#
_cell.length_a   1.000
_cell.length_b   1.000
_cell.length_c   1.000
_cell.angle_alpha   90.00
_cell.angle_beta   90.00
_cell.angle_gamma   90.00
#
_symmetry.space_group_name_H-M   'P 1'
#
loop_
_entity.id
_entity.type
_entity.pdbx_description
1 polymer ?
#
loop_
_entity_poly.entity_id
_entity_poly.type
_entity_poly.pdbx_seq_one_letter_code
_entity_poly.pdbx_strand_id
1 'polypeptide(L)'
;CSFAILQFEGAHGGNITTAEDAIWWSICTVTTVGYGDLYPTSWEGRMVAFVLMVTGASSFGTLSGLIAGRFVQQEDDHQDELRDLTAQVVCLRKMIEEHGLPRSSSVGPASENKQVVEDQCRAA
;
A
#
# COMPACT_ATOMS: atom_id res chain seq x y z
N CYS A 1 -13.13 -19.54 -15.61
CA CYS A 1 -14.09 -18.64 -16.28
C CYS A 1 -14.41 -19.08 -17.70
N SER A 2 -13.41 -19.43 -18.53
CA SER A 2 -13.62 -19.88 -19.91
C SER A 2 -14.46 -21.17 -20.03
N PHE A 3 -14.26 -22.15 -19.13
CA PHE A 3 -15.12 -23.34 -19.09
C PHE A 3 -16.57 -23.02 -18.72
N ALA A 4 -16.78 -22.10 -17.77
CA ALA A 4 -18.11 -21.70 -17.32
C ALA A 4 -18.87 -20.94 -18.42
N ILE A 5 -18.21 -20.00 -19.11
CA ILE A 5 -18.84 -19.25 -20.20
C ILE A 5 -19.21 -20.17 -21.37
N LEU A 6 -18.37 -21.16 -21.69
CA LEU A 6 -18.64 -22.09 -22.78
C LEU A 6 -19.81 -23.04 -22.47
N GLN A 7 -19.97 -23.46 -21.20
CA GLN A 7 -21.12 -24.26 -20.78
C GLN A 7 -22.44 -23.48 -20.87
N PHE A 8 -22.45 -22.22 -20.40
CA PHE A 8 -23.67 -21.41 -20.39
C PHE A 8 -24.02 -20.83 -21.77
N GLU A 9 -23.02 -20.47 -22.57
CA GLU A 9 -23.23 -19.90 -23.90
C GLU A 9 -23.44 -20.98 -24.98
N GLY A 10 -22.76 -22.13 -24.85
CA GLY A 10 -22.91 -23.26 -25.77
C GLY A 10 -24.31 -23.89 -25.75
N ALA A 11 -25.03 -23.77 -24.64
CA ALA A 11 -26.43 -24.22 -24.52
C ALA A 11 -27.44 -23.28 -25.22
N HIS A 12 -27.06 -22.02 -25.46
CA HIS A 12 -27.96 -20.97 -25.97
C HIS A 12 -27.63 -20.53 -27.40
N GLY A 13 -26.65 -21.16 -28.06
CA GLY A 13 -26.26 -20.84 -29.44
C GLY A 13 -25.64 -19.45 -29.61
N GLY A 14 -24.96 -18.94 -28.58
CA GLY A 14 -24.33 -17.62 -28.62
C GLY A 14 -23.02 -17.58 -29.42
N ASN A 15 -22.37 -16.41 -29.44
CA ASN A 15 -21.21 -16.15 -30.31
C ASN A 15 -19.93 -16.90 -29.86
N ILE A 16 -19.90 -17.47 -28.65
CA ILE A 16 -18.77 -18.24 -28.11
C ILE A 16 -19.10 -19.72 -28.23
N THR A 17 -18.61 -20.36 -29.30
CA THR A 17 -18.95 -21.75 -29.62
C THR A 17 -17.80 -22.72 -29.38
N THR A 18 -16.55 -22.24 -29.41
CA THR A 18 -15.35 -23.05 -29.19
C THR A 18 -14.58 -22.64 -27.94
N ALA A 19 -13.75 -23.56 -27.42
CA ALA A 19 -12.93 -23.29 -26.25
C ALA A 19 -11.89 -22.19 -26.48
N GLU A 20 -11.43 -22.06 -27.72
CA GLU A 20 -10.48 -21.03 -28.15
C GLU A 20 -11.10 -19.64 -28.05
N ASP A 21 -12.34 -19.47 -28.55
CA ASP A 21 -13.12 -18.23 -28.44
C ASP A 21 -13.33 -17.83 -26.97
N ALA A 22 -13.66 -18.81 -26.12
CA ALA A 22 -13.90 -18.59 -24.70
C ALA A 22 -12.63 -18.14 -23.96
N ILE A 23 -11.47 -18.70 -24.32
CA ILE A 23 -10.17 -18.33 -23.75
C ILE A 23 -9.78 -16.93 -24.25
N TRP A 24 -9.90 -16.67 -25.55
CA TRP A 24 -9.61 -15.36 -26.15
C TRP A 24 -10.42 -14.25 -25.48
N TRP A 25 -11.74 -14.43 -25.41
CA TRP A 25 -12.64 -13.48 -24.75
C TRP A 25 -12.26 -13.26 -23.27
N SER A 26 -11.94 -14.34 -22.54
CA SER A 26 -11.57 -14.26 -21.13
C SER A 26 -10.29 -13.45 -20.93
N ILE A 27 -9.28 -13.67 -21.78
CA ILE A 27 -8.00 -12.95 -21.73
C ILE A 27 -8.22 -11.48 -22.05
N CYS A 28 -8.92 -11.15 -23.15
CA CYS A 28 -9.20 -9.77 -23.54
C CYS A 28 -10.01 -9.00 -22.50
N THR A 29 -10.92 -9.68 -21.79
CA THR A 29 -11.72 -9.07 -20.73
C THR A 29 -10.90 -8.86 -19.45
N VAL A 30 -10.06 -9.82 -19.06
CA VAL A 30 -9.22 -9.69 -17.86
C VAL A 30 -8.13 -8.62 -18.02
N THR A 31 -7.60 -8.46 -19.24
CA THR A 31 -6.64 -7.41 -19.59
C THR A 31 -7.32 -6.07 -19.88
N THR A 32 -8.65 -5.99 -19.81
CA THR A 32 -9.46 -4.79 -20.10
C THR A 32 -9.30 -4.23 -21.52
N VAL A 33 -8.76 -5.02 -22.45
CA VAL A 33 -8.66 -4.64 -23.88
C VAL A 33 -10.05 -4.61 -24.52
N GLY A 34 -10.85 -5.65 -24.30
CA GLY A 34 -12.26 -5.71 -24.68
C GLY A 34 -12.53 -5.38 -26.15
N TYR A 35 -12.00 -6.16 -27.09
CA TYR A 35 -12.24 -5.97 -28.53
C TYR A 35 -13.73 -5.93 -28.92
N GLY A 36 -14.58 -6.67 -28.19
CA GLY A 36 -16.04 -6.67 -28.39
C GLY A 36 -16.52 -7.54 -29.56
N ASP A 37 -15.62 -8.29 -30.17
CA ASP A 37 -15.87 -9.31 -31.19
C ASP A 37 -16.70 -10.48 -30.64
N LEU A 38 -16.42 -10.88 -29.40
CA LEU A 38 -17.10 -11.94 -28.68
C LEU A 38 -17.69 -11.36 -27.39
N TYR A 39 -18.92 -11.74 -27.06
CA TYR A 39 -19.56 -11.35 -25.81
C TYR A 39 -20.66 -12.35 -25.44
N PRO A 40 -20.85 -12.62 -24.14
CA PRO A 40 -21.95 -13.47 -23.69
C PRO A 40 -23.29 -12.77 -23.88
N THR A 41 -24.18 -13.44 -24.59
CA THR A 41 -25.55 -13.01 -24.86
C THR A 41 -26.54 -13.61 -23.88
N SER A 42 -26.23 -14.77 -23.30
CA SER A 42 -27.05 -15.43 -22.28
C SER A 42 -27.10 -14.66 -20.95
N TRP A 43 -28.22 -14.79 -20.23
CA TRP A 43 -28.38 -14.21 -18.90
C TRP A 43 -27.32 -14.74 -17.91
N GLU A 44 -27.09 -16.04 -17.94
CA GLU A 44 -26.11 -16.73 -17.07
C GLU A 44 -24.67 -16.34 -17.44
N GLY A 45 -24.36 -16.25 -18.74
CA GLY A 45 -23.06 -15.79 -19.22
C GLY A 45 -22.76 -14.34 -18.82
N ARG A 46 -23.77 -13.47 -18.78
CA ARG A 46 -23.63 -12.08 -18.29
C ARG A 46 -23.28 -12.01 -16.81
N MET A 47 -23.82 -12.90 -15.97
CA MET A 47 -23.44 -12.95 -14.55
C MET A 47 -21.96 -13.34 -14.38
N VAL A 48 -21.48 -14.32 -15.16
CA VAL A 48 -20.07 -14.71 -15.17
C VAL A 48 -19.18 -13.56 -15.66
N ALA A 49 -19.60 -12.85 -16.70
CA ALA A 49 -18.89 -11.68 -17.20
C ALA A 49 -18.77 -10.57 -16.16
N PHE A 50 -19.84 -10.30 -15.41
CA PHE A 50 -19.82 -9.31 -14.33
C PHE A 50 -18.77 -9.65 -13.26
N VAL A 51 -18.75 -10.89 -12.78
CA VAL A 51 -17.73 -11.35 -11.82
C VAL A 51 -16.32 -11.22 -12.40
N LEU A 52 -16.15 -11.53 -13.68
CA LEU A 52 -14.86 -11.43 -14.36
C LEU A 52 -14.37 -9.97 -14.45
N MET A 53 -15.27 -9.03 -14.75
CA MET A 53 -14.96 -7.59 -14.78
C MET A 53 -14.54 -7.07 -13.40
N VAL A 54 -15.27 -7.44 -12.34
CA VAL A 54 -14.91 -7.07 -10.96
C VAL A 54 -13.54 -7.63 -10.58
N THR A 55 -13.26 -8.88 -10.95
CA THR A 55 -11.98 -9.53 -10.67
C THR A 55 -10.83 -8.85 -11.40
N GLY A 56 -11.03 -8.49 -12.67
CA GLY A 56 -10.05 -7.76 -13.48
C GLY A 56 -9.71 -6.40 -12.87
N ALA A 57 -10.73 -5.60 -12.54
CA ALA A 57 -10.54 -4.29 -11.90
C ALA A 57 -9.85 -4.39 -10.52
N SER A 58 -10.26 -5.38 -9.71
CA SER A 58 -9.70 -5.61 -8.37
C SER A 58 -8.24 -6.03 -8.40
N SER A 59 -7.81 -6.73 -9.46
CA SER A 59 -6.41 -7.15 -9.64
C SER A 59 -5.46 -5.95 -9.74
N PHE A 60 -5.83 -4.93 -10.53
CA PHE A 60 -5.03 -3.70 -10.63
C PHE A 60 -4.99 -2.93 -9.30
N GLY A 61 -6.12 -2.86 -8.59
CA GLY A 61 -6.18 -2.25 -7.25
C GLY A 61 -5.30 -2.98 -6.24
N THR A 62 -5.30 -4.30 -6.27
CA THR A 62 -4.46 -5.13 -5.39
C THR A 62 -2.98 -4.94 -5.70
N LEU A 63 -2.60 -4.94 -6.98
CA LEU A 63 -1.22 -4.69 -7.39
C LEU A 63 -0.74 -3.30 -6.94
N SER A 64 -1.58 -2.26 -7.11
CA SER A 64 -1.29 -0.92 -6.61
C SER A 64 -1.17 -0.89 -5.08
N GLY A 65 -2.08 -1.56 -4.36
CA GLY A 65 -2.08 -1.67 -2.91
C GLY A 65 -0.86 -2.41 -2.36
N LEU A 66 -0.40 -3.47 -3.05
CA LEU A 66 0.83 -4.20 -2.67
C LEU A 66 2.06 -3.30 -2.78
N ILE A 67 2.14 -2.48 -3.84
CA ILE A 67 3.24 -1.53 -4.01
C ILE A 67 3.16 -0.45 -2.92
N ALA A 68 1.99 0.16 -2.71
CA ALA A 68 1.78 1.16 -1.67
C ALA A 68 2.11 0.61 -0.27
N GLY A 69 1.68 -0.62 0.03
CA GLY A 69 1.97 -1.29 1.29
C GLY A 69 3.48 -1.49 1.52
N ARG A 70 4.25 -1.81 0.48
CA ARG A 70 5.72 -1.90 0.57
C ARG A 70 6.36 -0.54 0.88
N PHE A 71 5.84 0.55 0.32
CA PHE A 71 6.32 1.90 0.61
C PHE A 71 5.99 2.32 2.04
N VAL A 72 4.76 2.07 2.50
CA VAL A 72 4.33 2.41 3.86
C VAL A 72 5.11 1.61 4.90
N GLN A 73 5.32 0.30 4.66
CA GLN A 73 6.08 -0.55 5.58
C GLN A 73 7.53 -0.05 5.76
N GLN A 74 8.16 0.49 4.71
CA GLN A 74 9.49 1.07 4.81
C GLN A 74 9.52 2.34 5.68
N GLU A 75 8.46 3.16 5.64
CA GLU A 75 8.33 4.32 6.50
C GLU A 75 8.09 3.89 7.97
N ASP A 76 7.20 2.92 8.19
CA ASP A 76 6.93 2.37 9.53
C ASP A 76 8.19 1.76 10.17
N ASP A 77 8.97 0.98 9.42
CA ASP A 77 10.23 0.38 9.88
C ASP A 77 11.24 1.47 10.33
N HIS A 78 11.35 2.57 9.58
CA HIS A 78 12.26 3.66 9.92
C HIS A 78 11.77 4.46 11.14
N GLN A 79 10.46 4.70 11.25
CA GLN A 79 9.88 5.35 12.42
C GLN A 79 10.06 4.51 13.69
N ASP A 80 9.93 3.18 13.59
CA ASP A 80 10.13 2.28 14.73
C ASP A 80 11.59 2.23 15.20
N GLU A 81 12.57 2.28 14.28
CA GLU A 81 13.99 2.40 14.62
C GLU A 81 14.27 3.69 15.43
N LEU A 82 13.77 4.84 14.96
CA LEU A 82 13.93 6.12 15.66
C LEU A 82 13.25 6.10 17.05
N ARG A 83 12.09 5.44 17.17
CA ARG A 83 11.39 5.27 18.45
C ARG A 83 12.19 4.40 19.41
N ASP A 84 12.84 3.34 18.94
CA ASP A 84 13.70 2.50 19.78
C ASP A 84 14.95 3.26 20.25
N LEU A 85 15.65 3.98 19.36
CA LEU A 85 16.77 4.84 19.76
C LEU A 85 16.34 5.87 20.82
N THR A 86 15.18 6.50 20.65
CA THR A 86 14.63 7.46 21.62
C THR A 86 14.35 6.78 22.97
N ALA A 87 13.78 5.57 22.95
CA ALA A 87 13.52 4.78 24.15
C ALA A 87 14.82 4.41 24.87
N GLN A 88 15.87 4.04 24.13
CA GLN A 88 17.19 3.76 24.68
C GLN A 88 17.80 4.99 25.37
N VAL A 89 17.72 6.18 24.75
CA VAL A 89 18.21 7.43 25.38
C VAL A 89 17.48 7.74 26.69
N VAL A 90 16.16 7.56 26.72
CA VAL A 90 15.36 7.76 27.95
C VAL A 90 15.73 6.74 29.03
N CYS A 91 15.92 5.47 28.66
CA CYS A 91 16.30 4.41 29.57
C CYS A 91 17.71 4.66 30.16
N LEU A 92 18.66 5.01 29.30
CA LEU A 92 20.04 5.33 29.70
C LEU A 92 20.06 6.54 30.64
N ARG A 93 19.29 7.60 30.33
CA ARG A 93 19.14 8.78 31.18
C ARG A 93 18.65 8.39 32.58
N LYS A 94 17.68 7.48 32.66
CA LYS A 94 17.13 7.00 33.94
C LYS A 94 18.16 6.21 34.76
N MET A 95 18.97 5.36 34.13
CA MET A 95 20.04 4.61 34.81
C MET A 95 21.11 5.55 35.39
N ILE A 96 21.48 6.61 34.66
CA ILE A 96 22.45 7.61 35.13
C ILE A 96 21.89 8.39 36.33
N GLU A 97 20.59 8.72 36.32
CA GLU A 97 19.91 9.43 37.41
C GLU A 97 19.84 8.55 38.69
N GLU A 98 19.77 7.22 38.55
CA GLU A 98 19.72 6.26 39.66
C GLU A 98 21.10 5.97 40.28
N HIS A 99 22.16 5.88 39.47
CA HIS A 99 23.53 5.63 39.95
C HIS A 99 24.28 6.88 40.42
N GLY A 100 23.66 8.06 40.38
CA GLY A 100 24.09 9.22 41.15
C GLY A 100 25.47 9.77 40.81
N LEU A 101 25.70 10.16 39.55
CA LEU A 101 26.69 11.19 39.25
C LEU A 101 26.00 12.57 39.21
N PRO A 102 26.40 13.53 40.07
CA PRO A 102 25.77 14.84 40.13
C PRO A 102 25.90 15.59 38.80
N ARG A 103 24.81 16.23 38.38
CA ARG A 103 24.75 17.07 37.17
C ARG A 103 25.85 18.13 37.20
N SER A 104 26.93 17.95 36.45
CA SER A 104 27.64 19.09 35.88
C SER A 104 26.92 19.47 34.59
N SER A 105 26.03 20.45 34.72
CA SER A 105 25.63 21.40 33.69
C SER A 105 26.12 21.12 32.26
N SER A 106 25.26 20.57 31.41
CA SER A 106 25.18 21.00 30.01
C SER A 106 23.78 20.73 29.51
N VAL A 107 22.92 21.70 29.77
CA VAL A 107 21.80 21.98 28.86
C VAL A 107 22.41 22.12 27.46
N GLY A 108 21.80 21.47 26.49
CA GLY A 108 22.23 21.51 25.09
C GLY A 108 22.27 22.95 24.52
N PRO A 109 22.76 23.11 23.28
CA PRO A 109 23.11 24.40 22.64
C PRO A 109 21.96 25.42 22.45
N ALA A 110 20.79 25.23 23.07
CA ALA A 110 19.68 26.16 23.06
C ALA A 110 19.73 27.24 24.16
N SER A 111 20.41 27.00 25.30
CA SER A 111 20.52 28.00 26.38
C SER A 111 21.70 28.96 26.22
N GLU A 112 22.78 28.54 25.56
CA GLU A 112 23.94 29.40 25.28
C GLU A 112 23.55 30.55 24.33
N ASN A 113 22.75 30.26 23.31
CA ASN A 113 22.33 31.27 22.35
C ASN A 113 21.38 32.32 22.98
N LYS A 114 20.61 31.95 24.02
CA LYS A 114 19.73 32.89 24.73
C LYS A 114 20.54 33.83 25.63
N GLN A 115 21.58 33.31 26.28
CA GLN A 115 22.47 34.09 27.13
C GLN A 115 23.31 35.09 26.31
N VAL A 116 23.84 34.65 25.16
CA VAL A 116 24.59 35.51 24.22
C VAL A 116 23.72 36.65 23.66
N VAL A 117 22.44 36.38 23.37
CA VAL A 117 21.50 37.41 22.90
C VAL A 117 21.12 38.42 24.00
N GLU A 118 20.92 37.97 25.24
CA GLU A 118 20.64 38.88 26.37
C GLU A 118 21.83 39.79 26.72
N ASP A 119 23.07 39.30 26.59
CA ASP A 119 24.28 40.08 26.84
C ASP A 119 24.54 41.12 25.72
N GLN A 120 24.19 40.82 24.47
CA GLN A 120 24.25 41.80 23.36
C GLN A 120 23.23 42.93 23.54
N CYS A 121 22.03 42.66 24.05
CA CYS A 121 21.01 43.68 24.29
C CYS A 121 21.36 44.63 25.45
N ARG A 122 22.24 44.24 26.38
CA ARG A 122 22.66 45.09 27.50
C ARG A 122 23.84 46.01 27.16
N ALA A 123 24.58 45.68 26.10
CA ALA A 123 25.76 46.42 25.65
C ALA A 123 25.46 47.50 24.58
N ALA A 124 24.20 47.63 24.16
CA ALA A 124 23.68 48.66 23.25
C ALA A 124 22.84 49.69 24.03
#